data_AF-A0A932NE01-F1
#
_entry.id   AF-A0A932NE01-F1
#
_cell.length_a   1.000
_cell.length_b   1.000
_cell.length_c   1.000
_cell.angle_alpha   90.00
_cell.angle_beta   90.00
_cell.angle_gamma   90.00
#
_symmetry.space_group_name_H-M   'P 1'
#
loop_
_entity.id
_entity.type
_entity.pdbx_description
1 polymer ?
#
loop_
_entity_poly.entity_id
_entity_poly.type
_entity_poly.pdbx_seq_one_letter_code
_entity_poly.pdbx_strand_id
1 'polypeptide(L)' 'DVVGDKKKMGKRGSDRDNDKLTYAALYGLAGARAKARALVEMAHAHLKPFASRAAVLHDLADYIIERDK' A
#
# COMPACT_ATOMS: atom_id res chain seq x y z
N ASP A 1 4.01 -5.60 7.65
CA ASP A 1 5.08 -6.46 8.21
C ASP A 1 6.33 -5.73 8.75
N VAL A 2 6.66 -4.50 8.31
CA VAL A 2 7.81 -3.75 8.86
C VAL A 2 7.43 -2.75 9.97
N VAL A 3 6.24 -2.13 9.88
CA VAL A 3 5.77 -1.10 10.83
C VAL A 3 4.48 -1.52 11.56
N GLY A 4 3.82 -2.57 11.07
CA GLY A 4 2.58 -3.08 11.67
C GLY A 4 2.86 -3.87 12.95
N ASP A 5 2.26 -3.43 14.05
CA ASP A 5 2.31 -4.10 15.34
C ASP A 5 1.84 -5.57 15.19
N LYS A 6 2.73 -6.51 15.55
CA LYS A 6 2.61 -7.94 15.25
C LYS A 6 1.33 -8.57 15.81
N LYS A 7 0.73 -7.96 16.84
CA LYS A 7 -0.58 -8.37 17.40
C LYS A 7 -1.77 -8.06 16.50
N LYS A 8 -1.69 -7.05 15.63
CA LYS A 8 -2.81 -6.58 14.79
C LYS A 8 -2.94 -7.32 13.46
N MET A 9 -1.88 -7.98 12.98
CA MET A 9 -1.84 -8.62 11.64
C MET A 9 -2.36 -10.07 11.59
N GLY A 10 -2.61 -10.74 12.72
CA GLY A 10 -3.22 -12.09 12.74
C GLY A 10 -2.42 -13.23 12.09
N LYS A 11 -1.20 -12.97 11.59
CA LYS A 11 -0.29 -13.96 10.99
C LYS A 11 1.09 -13.89 11.63
N ARG A 12 1.77 -15.04 11.76
CA ARG A 12 3.22 -15.09 12.05
C ARG A 12 3.94 -14.39 10.90
N GLY A 13 4.59 -13.26 11.16
CA GLY A 13 5.34 -12.50 10.15
C GLY A 13 6.39 -13.39 9.48
N SER A 14 6.28 -13.60 8.18
CA SER A 14 7.09 -14.58 7.43
C SER A 14 8.37 -14.00 6.83
N ASP A 15 8.63 -12.72 7.05
CA ASP A 15 9.50 -11.96 6.16
C ASP A 15 10.94 -11.82 6.66
N ARG A 16 11.24 -12.23 7.90
CA ARG A 16 12.64 -12.34 8.37
C ARG A 16 13.28 -13.70 8.05
N ASP A 17 12.47 -14.73 7.79
CA ASP A 17 12.93 -16.10 7.56
C ASP A 17 12.81 -16.56 6.09
N ASN A 18 12.25 -15.73 5.21
CA ASN A 18 12.24 -15.98 3.76
C ASN A 18 12.86 -14.77 3.07
N ASP A 19 13.92 -14.96 2.28
CA ASP A 19 14.55 -14.01 1.36
C ASP A 19 13.55 -13.45 0.31
N LYS A 20 12.48 -12.81 0.76
CA LYS A 20 11.49 -12.20 -0.11
C LYS A 20 11.98 -10.82 -0.48
N LEU A 21 12.17 -10.62 -1.78
CA LEU A 21 12.31 -9.30 -2.38
C LEU A 21 10.99 -8.52 -2.20
N THR A 22 10.86 -7.85 -1.05
CA THR A 22 9.72 -6.97 -0.76
C THR A 22 10.02 -5.55 -1.20
N TYR A 23 8.98 -4.75 -1.48
CA TYR A 23 9.15 -3.33 -1.83
C TYR A 23 9.92 -2.56 -0.75
N ALA A 24 9.72 -2.87 0.53
CA ALA A 24 10.47 -2.25 1.62
C ALA A 24 11.95 -2.67 1.64
N ALA A 25 12.27 -3.92 1.30
CA ALA A 25 13.64 -4.41 1.16
C ALA A 25 14.36 -3.82 -0.06
N LEU A 26 13.63 -3.58 -1.16
CA LEU A 26 14.20 -3.07 -2.41
C LEU A 26 14.37 -1.54 -2.43
N TYR A 27 13.43 -0.78 -1.87
CA TYR A 27 13.39 0.68 -1.96
C TYR A 27 13.60 1.40 -0.62
N GLY A 28 13.74 0.65 0.48
CA GLY A 28 13.62 1.20 1.84
C GLY A 28 12.19 1.68 2.15
N LEU A 29 11.92 1.98 3.42
CA LEU A 29 10.58 2.40 3.86
C LEU A 29 10.11 3.69 3.18
N ALA A 30 11.01 4.67 3.04
CA ALA A 30 10.69 5.94 2.39
C ALA A 30 10.41 5.74 0.89
N GLY A 31 11.24 4.97 0.18
CA GLY A 31 11.04 4.70 -1.25
C GLY A 31 9.79 3.87 -1.52
N ALA A 32 9.50 2.88 -0.66
CA ALA A 32 8.25 2.11 -0.74
C ALA A 32 7.01 3.00 -0.55
N ARG A 33 7.04 3.93 0.41
CA ARG A 33 5.96 4.91 0.63
C ARG A 33 5.79 5.87 -0.56
N ALA A 34 6.88 6.37 -1.12
CA ALA A 34 6.84 7.23 -2.31
C ALA A 34 6.24 6.51 -3.51
N LYS A 35 6.64 5.24 -3.72
CA LYS A 35 6.09 4.42 -4.80
C LYS A 35 4.60 4.15 -4.61
N ALA A 36 4.17 3.84 -3.39
CA ALA A 36 2.76 3.64 -3.07
C ALA A 36 1.92 4.89 -3.40
N ARG A 37 2.39 6.08 -3.01
CA ARG A 37 1.73 7.35 -3.38
C ARG A 37 1.63 7.55 -4.89
N ALA A 38 2.73 7.31 -5.62
CA ALA A 38 2.73 7.43 -7.08
C ALA A 38 1.72 6.47 -7.75
N LEU A 39 1.57 5.25 -7.23
CA LEU A 39 0.60 4.29 -7.72
C LEU A 39 -0.85 4.71 -7.44
N VAL A 40 -1.11 5.32 -6.28
CA VAL A 40 -2.43 5.89 -5.96
C VAL A 40 -2.76 7.03 -6.93
N GLU A 41 -1.87 8.00 -7.12
CA GLU A 41 -2.08 9.08 -8.09
C GLU A 41 -2.38 8.56 -9.51
N MET A 42 -1.67 7.51 -9.94
CA MET A 42 -1.99 6.83 -11.20
C MET A 42 -3.39 6.22 -11.18
N ALA A 43 -3.81 5.57 -10.09
CA ALA A 43 -5.16 5.03 -9.97
C ALA A 43 -6.21 6.15 -10.09
N HIS A 44 -6.03 7.29 -9.41
CA HIS A 44 -6.95 8.43 -9.56
C HIS A 44 -7.01 8.93 -11.00
N ALA A 45 -5.86 9.02 -11.69
CA ALA A 45 -5.81 9.43 -13.09
C ALA A 45 -6.60 8.51 -14.01
N HIS A 46 -6.50 7.18 -13.83
CA HIS A 46 -7.25 6.20 -14.62
C HIS A 46 -8.76 6.21 -14.33
N LEU A 47 -9.15 6.67 -13.14
CA LEU A 47 -10.54 6.74 -12.71
C LEU A 47 -11.26 8.02 -13.17
N LYS A 48 -10.53 9.06 -13.61
CA LYS A 48 -11.10 10.32 -14.11
C LYS A 48 -12.26 10.16 -15.12
N PRO A 49 -12.21 9.25 -16.11
CA PRO A 49 -13.29 9.08 -17.09
C PRO A 49 -14.62 8.64 -16.48
N PHE A 50 -14.61 8.05 -15.27
CA PHE A 50 -15.80 7.56 -14.59
C PHE A 50 -16.44 8.61 -13.67
N ALA A 51 -15.77 9.76 -13.47
CA ALA A 51 -16.25 10.87 -12.65
C ALA A 51 -16.78 10.40 -11.28
N SER A 52 -17.95 10.88 -10.85
CA SER A 52 -18.55 10.55 -9.55
C SER A 52 -18.84 9.06 -9.37
N ARG A 53 -18.96 8.26 -10.45
CA ARG A 53 -19.20 6.81 -10.35
C ARG A 53 -18.00 6.05 -9.77
N ALA A 54 -16.80 6.62 -9.83
CA ALA A 54 -15.59 6.02 -9.29
C ALA A 54 -15.24 6.51 -7.87
N ALA A 55 -16.10 7.28 -7.20
CA ALA A 55 -15.84 7.81 -5.85
C ALA A 55 -15.35 6.71 -4.86
N VAL A 56 -16.05 5.58 -4.80
CA VAL A 56 -15.67 4.45 -3.92
C VAL A 56 -14.30 3.87 -4.27
N LEU A 57 -13.90 3.90 -5.55
CA LEU A 57 -12.60 3.40 -5.98
C LEU A 57 -11.47 4.38 -5.67
N HIS A 58 -11.74 5.69 -5.69
CA HIS A 58 -10.83 6.70 -5.19
C HIS A 58 -10.60 6.52 -3.68
N ASP A 59 -11.69 6.43 -2.90
CA ASP A 59 -11.61 6.22 -1.45
C ASP A 59 -10.85 4.93 -1.10
N LEU A 60 -11.04 3.86 -1.88
CA LEU A 60 -10.32 2.61 -1.70
C LEU A 60 -8.83 2.74 -1.98
N ALA A 61 -8.44 3.50 -3.02
CA ALA A 61 -7.03 3.71 -3.36
C ALA A 61 -6.30 4.46 -2.25
N ASP A 62 -6.91 5.52 -1.72
CA ASP A 62 -6.40 6.29 -0.58
C ASP A 62 -6.30 5.42 0.68
N TYR A 63 -7.37 4.68 0.99
CA TYR A 63 -7.41 3.79 2.15
C TYR A 63 -6.29 2.74 2.15
N ILE A 64 -5.95 2.18 0.99
CA ILE A 64 -4.91 1.14 0.89
C ILE A 64 -3.53 1.63 1.37
N ILE A 65 -3.21 2.92 1.16
CA ILE A 65 -1.91 3.48 1.54
C ILE A 65 -1.91 4.16 2.92
N GLU A 66 -3.09 4.52 3.43
CA GLU A 66 -3.26 5.16 4.74
C GLU A 66 -3.53 4.16 5.87
N ARG A 67 -4.09 2.98 5.56
CA ARG A 67 -4.45 1.99 6.58
C ARG A 67 -3.23 1.50 7.35
N ASP A 68 -3.35 1.51 8.67
CA ASP A 68 -2.37 0.95 9.60
C ASP A 68 -2.44 -0.61 9.71
N LYS A 69 -3.35 -1.26 8.97
CA LYS A 69 -3.60 -2.71 9.05
C LYS A 69 -3.90 -3.35 7.69
#